data_AF-X1U9R4-F1
#
_entry.id   AF-X1U9R4-F1
#
_cell.length_a   1.000
_cell.length_b   1.000
_cell.length_c   1.000
_cell.angle_alpha   90.00
_cell.angle_beta   90.00
_cell.angle_gamma   90.00
#
_symmetry.space_group_name_H-M   'P 1'
#
loop_
_entity.id
_entity.type
_entity.pdbx_description
1 polymer ?
#
loop_
_entity_poly.entity_id
_entity_poly.type
_entity_poly.pdbx_seq_one_letter_code
_entity_poly.pdbx_strand_id
1 'polypeptide(L)'
;MNRKTLGVLSILGASIMWAIEPIFAKLSYQTTDFLNTFATRTIFCLAIISIYVFFTNKKKFIVKREYLPKLIYVSLVATLFADLMYIYALTKVSVINAVLIGHMQPIFIILIGFFVLKQDKITKFDYYG
;
A
#
# COMPACT_ATOMS: atom_id res chain seq x y z
N MET A 1 -17.78 8.64 -19.74
CA MET A 1 -18.04 8.09 -18.39
C MET A 1 -17.90 9.21 -17.37
N ASN A 2 -18.84 9.35 -16.42
CA ASN A 2 -18.76 10.39 -15.38
C ASN A 2 -17.53 10.13 -14.49
N ARG A 3 -16.80 11.18 -14.10
CA ARG A 3 -15.63 11.10 -13.21
C ARG A 3 -15.96 10.37 -11.91
N LYS A 4 -17.19 10.55 -11.39
CA LYS A 4 -17.68 9.84 -10.21
C LYS A 4 -17.73 8.33 -10.43
N THR A 5 -18.31 7.88 -11.54
CA THR A 5 -18.39 6.46 -11.89
C THR A 5 -17.01 5.84 -12.05
N LEU A 6 -16.08 6.53 -12.70
CA LEU A 6 -14.69 6.07 -12.82
C LEU A 6 -14.04 5.90 -11.45
N GLY A 7 -14.16 6.88 -10.56
CA GLY A 7 -13.63 6.80 -9.20
C GLY A 7 -14.21 5.63 -8.40
N VAL A 8 -15.53 5.43 -8.45
CA VAL A 8 -16.20 4.31 -7.77
C VAL A 8 -15.69 2.97 -8.29
N LEU A 9 -15.57 2.80 -9.61
CA LEU A 9 -15.05 1.57 -10.21
C LEU A 9 -13.58 1.33 -9.82
N SER A 10 -12.76 2.38 -9.76
CA SER A 10 -11.35 2.27 -9.32
C SER A 10 -11.24 1.80 -7.86
N ILE A 11 -12.06 2.34 -6.96
CA ILE A 11 -12.07 1.95 -5.54
C ILE A 11 -12.55 0.51 -5.37
N LEU A 12 -13.62 0.13 -6.07
CA LEU A 12 -14.12 -1.25 -6.04
C LEU A 12 -13.07 -2.23 -6.54
N GLY A 13 -12.40 -1.91 -7.67
CA GLY A 13 -11.31 -2.72 -8.20
C GLY A 13 -10.16 -2.85 -7.22
N ALA A 14 -9.72 -1.75 -6.61
CA ALA A 14 -8.65 -1.76 -5.61
C ALA A 14 -9.03 -2.61 -4.38
N SER A 15 -10.27 -2.51 -3.91
CA SER A 15 -10.77 -3.24 -2.75
C SER A 15 -10.78 -4.76 -2.99
N ILE A 16 -11.18 -5.19 -4.19
CA ILE A 16 -11.14 -6.60 -4.59
C ILE A 16 -9.69 -7.11 -4.62
N MET A 17 -8.77 -6.32 -5.19
CA MET A 17 -7.36 -6.70 -5.25
C MET A 17 -6.75 -6.84 -3.85
N TRP A 18 -7.04 -5.90 -2.94
CA TRP A 18 -6.60 -5.98 -1.54
C TRP A 18 -7.22 -7.14 -0.75
N ALA A 19 -8.48 -7.52 -1.04
CA ALA A 19 -9.10 -8.66 -0.37
C ALA A 19 -8.44 -9.99 -0.75
N ILE A 20 -8.01 -10.12 -2.01
CA ILE A 20 -7.48 -11.37 -2.56
C ILE A 20 -5.95 -11.48 -2.38
N GLU A 21 -5.24 -10.36 -2.36
CA GLU A 21 -3.79 -10.27 -2.23
C GLU A 21 -3.20 -11.11 -1.07
N PRO A 22 -3.65 -11.01 0.19
CA PRO A 22 -3.06 -11.78 1.27
C PRO A 22 -3.35 -13.28 1.19
N ILE A 23 -4.43 -13.68 0.50
CA ILE A 23 -4.74 -15.09 0.24
C ILE A 23 -3.70 -15.66 -0.72
N PHE A 24 -3.43 -14.99 -1.85
CA PHE A 24 -2.39 -15.43 -2.78
C PHE A 24 -0.99 -15.34 -2.19
N ALA A 25 -0.69 -14.32 -1.39
CA ALA A 25 0.58 -14.24 -0.68
C ALA A 25 0.78 -15.46 0.24
N LYS A 26 -0.23 -15.82 1.03
CA LYS A 26 -0.17 -17.00 1.91
C LYS A 26 -0.05 -18.30 1.11
N LEU A 27 -0.76 -18.44 -0.01
CA LEU A 27 -0.64 -19.60 -0.90
C LEU A 27 0.75 -19.71 -1.52
N SER A 28 1.38 -18.58 -1.87
CA SER A 28 2.74 -18.58 -2.43
C SER A 28 3.78 -19.16 -1.47
N TYR A 29 3.53 -19.14 -0.16
CA TYR A 29 4.43 -19.70 0.83
C TYR A 29 4.49 -21.22 0.84
N GLN A 30 3.62 -21.90 0.09
CA GLN A 30 3.72 -23.34 -0.11
C GLN A 30 4.92 -23.71 -0.98
N THR A 31 5.39 -22.79 -1.84
CA THR A 31 6.45 -23.05 -2.82
C THR A 31 7.62 -22.06 -2.73
N THR A 32 7.43 -20.92 -2.07
CA THR A 32 8.42 -19.84 -1.97
C THR A 32 8.51 -19.29 -0.55
N ASP A 33 9.60 -18.60 -0.21
CA ASP A 33 9.73 -17.92 1.08
C ASP A 33 9.22 -16.47 0.99
N PHE A 34 8.91 -15.86 2.13
CA PHE A 34 8.33 -14.51 2.22
C PHE A 34 9.16 -13.44 1.53
N LEU A 35 10.50 -13.54 1.59
CA LEU A 35 11.42 -12.65 0.89
C LEU A 35 11.30 -12.78 -0.63
N ASN A 36 11.21 -14.01 -1.14
CA ASN A 36 11.08 -14.26 -2.57
C ASN A 36 9.71 -13.82 -3.10
N THR A 37 8.64 -14.03 -2.33
CA THR A 37 7.30 -13.49 -2.63
C THR A 37 7.32 -11.97 -2.70
N PHE A 38 7.91 -11.31 -1.70
CA PHE A 38 8.02 -9.85 -1.66
C PHE A 38 8.84 -9.30 -2.84
N ALA A 39 10.00 -9.89 -3.12
CA ALA A 39 10.88 -9.48 -4.22
C ALA A 39 10.18 -9.64 -5.56
N THR A 40 9.54 -10.79 -5.80
CA THR A 40 8.79 -11.06 -7.03
C THR A 40 7.69 -10.02 -7.22
N ARG A 41 6.88 -9.77 -6.18
CA ARG A 41 5.82 -8.76 -6.24
C ARG A 41 6.36 -7.38 -6.58
N THR A 42 7.46 -6.98 -5.93
CA THR A 42 8.10 -5.67 -6.15
C THR A 42 8.62 -5.53 -7.58
N ILE A 43 9.25 -6.58 -8.12
CA ILE A 43 9.76 -6.61 -9.49
C ILE A 43 8.61 -6.50 -10.51
N PHE A 44 7.52 -7.23 -10.31
CA PHE A 44 6.34 -7.15 -11.17
C PHE A 44 5.68 -5.76 -11.11
N CYS A 45 5.54 -5.17 -9.92
CA CYS A 45 5.07 -3.80 -9.77
C CYS A 45 5.97 -2.79 -10.51
N LEU A 46 7.29 -2.92 -10.37
CA LEU A 46 8.26 -2.07 -11.07
C LEU A 46 8.11 -2.19 -12.59
N ALA A 47 7.96 -3.41 -13.11
CA ALA A 47 7.78 -3.65 -14.53
C ALA A 47 6.49 -3.01 -15.05
N ILE A 48 5.36 -3.26 -14.38
CA ILE A 48 4.05 -2.71 -14.76
C ILE A 48 4.06 -1.18 -14.72
N ILE A 49 4.58 -0.58 -13.65
CA ILE A 49 4.67 0.88 -13.51
C ILE A 49 5.59 1.46 -14.59
N SER A 50 6.73 0.82 -14.86
CA SER A 50 7.68 1.27 -15.87
C SER A 50 7.07 1.22 -17.29
N ILE A 51 6.36 0.14 -17.63
CA ILE A 51 5.60 0.02 -18.87
C ILE A 51 4.56 1.14 -18.96
N TYR A 52 3.76 1.33 -17.90
CA TYR A 52 2.74 2.37 -17.85
C TYR A 52 3.32 3.77 -18.06
N VAL A 53 4.40 4.13 -17.36
CA VAL A 53 5.07 5.43 -17.49
C VAL A 53 5.68 5.60 -18.88
N PHE A 54 6.24 4.54 -19.46
CA PHE A 54 6.82 4.56 -20.80
C PHE A 54 5.79 4.94 -21.87
N PHE A 55 4.57 4.41 -21.76
CA PHE A 55 3.48 4.68 -22.70
C PHE A 55 2.72 5.99 -22.41
N THR A 56 2.68 6.46 -21.18
CA THR A 56 1.94 7.70 -20.83
C THR A 56 2.79 8.96 -20.87
N ASN A 57 3.97 8.98 -20.23
CA ASN A 57 4.84 10.14 -20.23
C ASN A 57 6.27 9.79 -19.78
N LYS A 58 7.17 9.58 -20.75
CA LYS A 58 8.58 9.24 -20.51
C LYS A 58 9.33 10.27 -19.64
N LYS A 59 8.92 11.55 -19.64
CA LYS A 59 9.57 12.58 -18.81
C LYS A 59 9.38 12.35 -17.32
N LYS A 60 8.37 11.56 -16.92
CA LYS A 60 8.12 11.20 -15.52
C LYS A 60 9.12 10.17 -14.95
N PHE A 61 9.94 9.54 -15.80
CA PHE A 61 11.07 8.72 -15.31
C PHE A 61 12.14 9.55 -14.62
N ILE A 62 12.30 10.82 -15.01
CA ILE A 62 13.31 11.71 -14.44
C ILE A 62 12.67 12.44 -13.26
N VAL A 63 12.99 11.98 -12.06
CA VAL A 63 12.54 12.62 -10.82
C VAL A 63 13.47 13.79 -10.50
N LYS A 64 12.88 14.96 -10.21
CA LYS A 64 13.63 16.12 -9.72
C LYS A 64 14.26 15.81 -8.36
N ARG A 65 15.49 16.27 -8.13
CA ARG A 65 16.23 16.05 -6.87
C ARG A 65 15.46 16.48 -5.62
N GLU A 66 14.60 17.48 -5.72
CA GLU A 66 13.73 17.95 -4.63
C GLU A 66 12.77 16.88 -4.06
N TYR A 67 12.35 15.91 -4.88
CA TYR A 67 11.43 14.85 -4.45
C TYR A 67 12.15 13.57 -4.01
N LEU A 68 13.45 13.42 -4.31
CA LEU A 68 14.21 12.21 -3.98
C LEU A 68 14.16 11.85 -2.49
N PRO A 69 14.35 12.78 -1.53
CA PRO A 69 14.29 12.44 -0.11
C PRO A 69 12.92 11.88 0.30
N LYS A 70 11.83 12.46 -0.24
CA LYS A 70 10.46 12.02 0.05
C LYS A 70 10.19 10.64 -0.55
N LEU A 71 10.66 10.39 -1.76
CA LEU A 71 10.54 9.07 -2.39
C LEU A 71 11.34 8.02 -1.63
N ILE A 72 12.58 8.32 -1.25
CA ILE A 72 13.42 7.41 -0.46
C ILE A 72 12.73 7.08 0.87
N TYR A 73 12.16 8.08 1.55
CA TYR A 73 11.39 7.86 2.78
C TYR A 73 10.22 6.91 2.55
N VAL A 74 9.37 7.15 1.54
CA VAL A 74 8.23 6.28 1.24
C VAL A 74 8.67 4.88 0.83
N SER A 75 9.70 4.75 -0.01
CA SER A 75 10.22 3.46 -0.44
C SER A 75 10.82 2.65 0.71
N LEU A 76 11.50 3.29 1.66
CA LEU A 76 12.08 2.58 2.80
C LEU A 76 11.05 2.27 3.88
N VAL A 77 10.21 3.23 4.24
CA VAL A 77 9.29 3.09 5.38
C VAL A 77 8.01 2.36 4.98
N ALA A 78 7.35 2.80 3.90
CA ALA A 78 6.09 2.20 3.49
C ALA A 78 6.31 0.91 2.71
N THR A 79 7.18 0.93 1.69
CA THR A 79 7.35 -0.24 0.81
C THR A 79 8.31 -1.26 1.40
N LEU A 80 9.50 -0.88 1.84
CA LEU A 80 10.46 -1.88 2.32
C LEU A 80 10.11 -2.37 3.72
N PHE A 81 9.87 -1.46 4.66
CA PHE A 81 9.67 -1.86 6.06
C PHE A 81 8.24 -2.36 6.32
N ALA A 82 7.22 -1.51 6.13
CA ALA A 82 5.85 -1.86 6.49
C ALA A 82 5.31 -3.04 5.66
N ASP A 83 5.54 -3.04 4.35
CA ASP A 83 5.03 -4.08 3.46
C ASP A 83 5.75 -5.42 3.67
N LEU A 84 7.08 -5.41 3.88
CA LEU A 84 7.81 -6.63 4.22
C LEU A 84 7.39 -7.19 5.57
N MET A 85 7.16 -6.32 6.58
CA MET A 85 6.63 -6.75 7.87
C MET A 85 5.24 -7.38 7.73
N TYR A 86 4.38 -6.83 6.88
CA TYR A 86 3.06 -7.39 6.61
C TYR A 86 3.15 -8.78 5.97
N ILE A 87 3.93 -8.91 4.90
CA ILE A 87 4.19 -10.18 4.22
C ILE A 87 4.83 -11.20 5.20
N TYR A 88 5.77 -10.77 6.04
CA TYR A 88 6.33 -11.61 7.09
C TYR A 88 5.29 -12.04 8.14
N ALA A 89 4.41 -11.13 8.58
CA ALA A 89 3.35 -11.45 9.52
C ALA A 89 2.41 -12.53 8.97
N LEU A 90 2.14 -12.52 7.66
CA LEU A 90 1.38 -13.59 7.00
C LEU A 90 2.06 -14.96 7.11
N THR A 91 3.35 -15.08 7.42
CA THR A 91 3.98 -16.38 7.73
C THR A 91 3.63 -16.89 9.14
N LYS A 92 3.38 -15.98 10.08
CA LYS A 92 3.23 -16.28 11.52
C LYS A 92 1.79 -16.40 11.99
N VAL A 93 0.86 -15.69 11.35
CA VAL A 93 -0.54 -15.68 11.74
C VAL A 93 -1.46 -16.12 10.60
N SER A 94 -2.74 -16.34 10.91
CA SER A 94 -3.77 -16.52 9.89
C SER A 94 -3.99 -15.23 9.11
N VAL A 95 -4.40 -15.35 7.85
CA VAL A 95 -4.70 -14.20 6.99
C VAL A 95 -5.74 -13.28 7.64
N ILE A 96 -6.78 -13.87 8.23
CA ILE A 96 -7.86 -13.12 8.90
C ILE A 96 -7.29 -12.25 10.03
N ASN A 97 -6.43 -12.81 10.89
CA ASN A 97 -5.87 -12.05 12.02
C ASN A 97 -4.97 -10.91 11.53
N ALA A 98 -4.12 -11.15 10.53
CA ALA A 98 -3.27 -10.11 9.97
C ALA A 98 -4.09 -8.97 9.33
N VAL A 99 -5.11 -9.32 8.56
CA VAL A 99 -5.97 -8.34 7.86
C VAL A 99 -6.80 -7.53 8.86
N LEU A 100 -7.36 -8.15 9.91
CA LEU A 100 -8.12 -7.44 10.95
C LEU A 100 -7.25 -6.44 11.69
N ILE A 101 -6.02 -6.82 12.07
CA ILE A 101 -5.06 -5.90 12.69
C ILE A 101 -4.70 -4.78 11.70
N GLY A 102 -4.50 -5.11 10.42
CA GLY A 102 -4.25 -4.13 9.36
C GLY A 102 -5.38 -3.10 9.21
N HIS A 103 -6.64 -3.51 9.36
CA HIS A 103 -7.79 -2.59 9.31
C HIS A 103 -7.88 -1.64 10.52
N MET A 104 -7.03 -1.80 11.54
CA MET A 104 -6.88 -0.81 12.61
C MET A 104 -6.02 0.40 12.20
N GLN A 105 -5.44 0.40 11.00
CA GLN A 105 -4.67 1.53 10.43
C GLN A 105 -5.35 2.90 10.61
N PRO A 106 -6.67 3.09 10.39
CA PRO A 106 -7.32 4.39 10.56
C PRO A 106 -7.13 4.99 11.96
N ILE A 107 -7.14 4.16 13.01
CA ILE A 107 -6.91 4.60 14.39
C ILE A 107 -5.51 5.20 14.53
N PHE A 108 -4.50 4.53 14.00
CA PHE A 108 -3.12 5.03 14.02
C PHE A 108 -2.94 6.29 13.18
N ILE A 109 -3.62 6.38 12.02
CA ILE A 109 -3.60 7.57 11.17
C ILE A 109 -4.20 8.78 11.90
N ILE A 110 -5.33 8.61 12.59
CA ILE A 110 -5.96 9.68 13.38
C ILE A 110 -5.04 10.11 14.53
N LEU A 111 -4.48 9.15 15.28
CA LEU A 111 -3.56 9.46 16.39
C LEU A 111 -2.31 10.20 15.90
N ILE A 112 -1.65 9.68 14.88
CA ILE A 112 -0.45 10.31 14.30
C ILE A 112 -0.81 11.67 13.71
N GLY A 113 -1.94 11.78 13.01
CA GLY A 113 -2.44 13.04 12.46
C GLY A 113 -2.61 14.09 13.55
N PHE A 114 -3.28 13.76 14.65
CA PHE A 114 -3.44 14.67 15.78
C PHE A 114 -2.11 15.19 16.36
N PHE A 115 -1.15 14.31 16.57
CA PHE A 115 0.11 14.68 17.22
C PHE A 115 1.12 15.35 16.26
N VAL A 116 1.16 14.92 14.99
CA VAL A 116 2.15 15.35 14.01
C VAL A 116 1.62 16.45 13.11
N LEU A 117 0.39 16.31 12.61
CA LEU A 117 -0.29 17.29 11.77
C LEU A 117 -1.08 18.24 12.67
N LYS A 118 -0.36 19.17 13.33
CA LYS A 118 -0.94 20.20 14.23
C LYS A 118 -2.06 21.08 13.61
N GLN A 119 -2.34 20.92 12.32
CA GLN A 119 -3.32 21.68 11.54
C GLN A 119 -4.64 20.93 11.31
N ASP A 120 -4.65 19.60 11.45
CA ASP A 120 -5.87 18.79 11.29
C ASP A 120 -6.60 18.72 12.63
N LYS A 121 -7.55 19.63 12.84
CA LYS A 121 -8.43 19.60 14.01
C LYS A 121 -9.42 18.45 13.85
N ILE A 122 -9.26 17.41 14.67
CA ILE A 122 -10.22 16.29 14.74
C ILE A 122 -11.62 16.86 15.01
N THR A 123 -12.55 16.62 14.10
CA THR A 123 -13.96 16.96 14.26
C THR A 123 -14.71 15.82 14.92
N LYS A 124 -15.87 16.09 15.55
CA LYS A 124 -16.65 15.06 16.27
C LYS A 124 -17.01 13.87 15.37
N PHE A 125 -17.11 14.06 14.06
CA PHE A 125 -17.44 13.01 13.09
C PHE A 125 -16.30 11.99 12.88
N ASP A 126 -15.05 12.37 13.13
CA ASP A 126 -13.88 11.49 12.98
C ASP A 126 -13.79 10.44 14.12
N TYR A 127 -14.55 10.62 15.20
CA TYR A 127 -14.64 9.65 16.30
C TYR A 127 -15.78 8.63 16.12
N TYR A 128 -16.79 8.94 15.30
CA TYR A 128 -17.97 8.10 15.13
C TYR A 128 -17.96 7.28 13.83
N GLY A 129 -17.15 7.67 12.84
CA GLY A 129 -16.97 6.95 11.56
C GLY A 129 -15.81 5.95 11.63
#